data_AF-A0A953NWD1-F1
#
_entry.id   AF-A0A953NWD1-F1
#
_cell.length_a   1.000
_cell.length_b   1.000
_cell.length_c   1.000
_cell.angle_alpha   90.00
_cell.angle_beta   90.00
_cell.angle_gamma   90.00
#
_symmetry.space_group_name_H-M   'P 1'
#
loop_
_entity.id
_entity.type
_entity.pdbx_description
1 polymer ?
#
loop_
_entity_poly.entity_id
_entity_poly.type
_entity_poly.pdbx_seq_one_letter_code
_entity_poly.pdbx_strand_id
1 'polypeptide(L)'
;MPQLILSANEEAMPDSEHLSILRRGVDAWNGWRADNPAVRPDLSDIDLLDQSQAGACWDQAKGKVNLSGANLKGVNLQRARLSGAIFRKAVMSGADFTEAELDDADCRGVIATGAKFNLVEARGVKFQGAKLDGAVLVDANWCNGSFVRANLEGTSLRGNLSGADFWGCDVYLKPWGTTITGVPDIPVTYPIDTPVESILGLDPHTRRMVAEGVYIKSLWDRATVFGRFGLRLWGITCGYGQSLSRWIVWSLVFVLLASIVEVRIKMNFANHHIVRTDGDATTETVVSRIDRPDFEKAIYHTIVTFATLGYGDITPVTFAGRVWVIIVVCVGYIMLGGLVSIFATKLGRLS
;
A
#
# COMPACT_ATOMS: atom_id res chain seq x y z
N MET A 1 20.51 32.76 -47.62
CA MET A 1 20.34 31.29 -47.51
C MET A 1 21.62 30.65 -48.02
N PRO A 2 22.16 29.60 -47.36
CA PRO A 2 21.43 28.40 -46.95
C PRO A 2 21.33 28.21 -45.42
N GLN A 3 20.23 27.56 -45.05
CA GLN A 3 19.95 27.03 -43.73
C GLN A 3 20.82 25.80 -43.46
N LEU A 4 21.46 25.77 -42.29
CA LEU A 4 21.98 24.53 -41.71
C LEU A 4 20.90 23.95 -40.81
N ILE A 5 20.24 22.93 -41.34
CA ILE A 5 19.38 22.00 -40.62
C ILE A 5 20.29 21.25 -39.65
N LEU A 6 20.26 21.64 -38.37
CA LEU A 6 20.82 20.80 -37.30
C LEU A 6 19.79 19.71 -37.00
N SER A 7 20.15 18.52 -37.44
CA SER A 7 19.45 17.26 -37.28
C SER A 7 19.24 16.92 -35.81
N ALA A 8 18.03 16.46 -35.50
CA ALA A 8 17.68 15.76 -34.28
C ALA A 8 18.64 14.59 -34.01
N ASN A 9 19.44 14.70 -32.95
CA ASN A 9 19.90 13.63 -32.05
C ASN A 9 21.08 14.18 -31.23
N GLU A 10 20.79 14.94 -30.18
CA GLU A 10 21.70 15.09 -29.05
C GLU A 10 20.97 14.56 -27.83
N GLU A 11 21.49 13.46 -27.28
CA GLU A 11 21.12 12.96 -25.96
C GLU A 11 21.31 14.11 -24.97
N ALA A 12 20.19 14.63 -24.46
CA ALA A 12 20.11 15.90 -23.78
C ALA A 12 20.95 15.91 -22.50
N MET A 13 22.09 16.61 -22.54
CA MET A 13 22.79 17.03 -21.34
C MET A 13 21.97 18.13 -20.64
N PRO A 14 21.95 18.17 -19.30
CA PRO A 14 21.36 19.27 -18.55
C PRO A 14 22.03 20.58 -18.97
N ASP A 15 21.25 21.61 -19.28
CA ASP A 15 21.83 22.85 -19.79
C ASP A 15 22.51 23.63 -18.64
N SER A 16 23.84 23.62 -18.66
CA SER A 16 24.69 24.33 -17.70
C SER A 16 24.41 25.84 -17.64
N GLU A 17 23.86 26.42 -18.72
CA GLU A 17 23.50 27.83 -18.78
C GLU A 17 22.27 28.12 -17.89
N HIS A 18 21.21 27.32 -18.00
CA HIS A 18 20.00 27.47 -17.17
C HIS A 18 20.29 27.27 -15.68
N LEU A 19 21.17 26.33 -15.33
CA LEU A 19 21.61 26.14 -13.95
C LEU A 19 22.37 27.37 -13.42
N SER A 20 23.19 28.01 -14.25
CA SER A 20 23.90 29.23 -13.87
C SER A 20 22.95 30.39 -13.58
N ILE A 21 21.84 30.48 -14.32
CA ILE A 21 20.79 31.49 -14.13
C ILE A 21 20.06 31.24 -12.80
N LEU A 22 19.71 29.99 -12.49
CA LEU A 22 19.08 29.62 -11.22
C LEU A 22 19.96 29.94 -10.01
N ARG A 23 21.27 29.73 -10.13
CA ARG A 23 22.24 30.08 -9.08
C ARG A 23 22.38 31.58 -8.83
N ARG A 24 21.99 32.42 -9.80
CA ARG A 24 21.93 33.88 -9.63
C ARG A 24 20.69 34.33 -8.86
N GLY A 25 19.75 33.42 -8.59
CA GLY A 25 18.55 33.66 -7.78
C GLY A 25 17.26 33.66 -8.60
N VAL A 26 16.14 33.60 -7.87
CA VAL A 26 14.79 33.51 -8.45
C VAL A 26 14.46 34.72 -9.33
N ASP A 27 14.90 35.92 -8.98
CA ASP A 27 14.66 37.13 -9.78
C ASP A 27 15.37 37.06 -11.14
N ALA A 28 16.60 36.54 -11.17
CA ALA A 28 17.35 36.35 -12.41
C ALA A 28 16.68 35.29 -13.30
N TRP A 29 16.20 34.20 -12.70
CA TRP A 29 15.42 33.18 -13.39
C TRP A 29 14.12 33.75 -13.97
N ASN A 30 13.35 34.46 -13.16
CA ASN A 30 12.07 35.04 -13.55
C ASN A 30 12.24 36.08 -14.66
N GLY A 31 13.27 36.93 -14.58
CA GLY A 31 13.63 37.88 -15.64
C GLY A 31 14.00 37.16 -16.94
N TRP A 32 14.88 36.17 -16.88
CA TRP A 32 15.27 35.38 -18.06
C TRP A 32 14.06 34.65 -18.68
N ARG A 33 13.14 34.10 -17.86
CA ARG A 33 11.91 33.46 -18.35
C ARG A 33 10.94 34.44 -19.02
N ALA A 34 10.87 35.67 -18.53
CA ALA A 34 10.08 36.73 -19.16
C ALA A 34 10.65 37.10 -20.54
N ASP A 35 11.98 37.14 -20.68
CA ASP A 35 12.64 37.43 -21.95
C ASP A 35 12.63 36.22 -22.92
N ASN A 36 12.54 34.99 -22.40
CA ASN A 36 12.63 33.74 -23.16
C ASN A 36 11.39 32.82 -23.01
N PRO A 37 10.17 33.30 -23.31
CA PRO A 37 8.92 32.56 -23.06
C PRO A 37 8.75 31.31 -23.94
N ALA A 38 9.48 31.25 -25.05
CA ALA A 38 9.43 30.13 -26.01
C ALA A 38 10.41 28.99 -25.68
N VAL A 39 11.42 29.26 -24.85
CA VAL A 39 12.45 28.27 -24.53
C VAL A 39 11.88 27.24 -23.57
N ARG A 40 12.20 25.96 -23.81
CA ARG A 40 11.92 24.85 -22.89
C ARG A 40 13.21 24.54 -22.12
N PRO A 41 13.35 24.96 -20.86
CA PRO A 41 14.58 24.69 -20.13
C PRO A 41 14.66 23.19 -19.83
N ASP A 42 15.76 22.56 -20.20
CA ASP A 42 16.10 21.21 -19.77
C ASP A 42 17.00 21.28 -18.54
N LEU A 43 16.43 20.82 -17.44
CA LEU A 43 17.01 20.74 -16.11
C LEU A 43 16.85 19.30 -15.60
N SER A 44 16.86 18.32 -16.49
CA SER A 44 16.92 16.92 -16.10
C SER A 44 18.19 16.64 -15.29
N ASP A 45 18.09 15.75 -14.31
CA ASP A 45 19.19 15.29 -13.46
C ASP A 45 19.97 16.39 -12.71
N ILE A 46 19.46 17.64 -12.66
CA ILE A 46 20.12 18.71 -11.92
C ILE A 46 20.08 18.47 -10.42
N ASP A 47 21.05 19.05 -9.72
CA ASP A 47 21.09 19.05 -8.26
C ASP A 47 20.77 20.45 -7.70
N LEU A 48 19.62 20.56 -7.05
CA LEU A 48 19.18 21.75 -6.34
C LEU A 48 19.04 21.51 -4.83
N LEU A 49 19.61 20.44 -4.28
CA LEU A 49 19.50 20.04 -2.87
C LEU A 49 19.47 21.25 -1.91
N ASP A 50 18.40 21.32 -1.11
CA ASP A 50 18.18 22.31 -0.05
C ASP A 50 18.21 23.79 -0.51
N GLN A 51 18.09 24.06 -1.83
CA GLN A 51 18.03 25.42 -2.35
C GLN A 51 16.62 26.02 -2.22
N SER A 52 16.55 27.35 -2.15
CA SER A 52 15.29 28.07 -2.24
C SER A 52 15.04 28.55 -3.66
N GLN A 53 13.92 28.13 -4.22
CA GLN A 53 13.37 28.50 -5.51
C GLN A 53 11.90 28.97 -5.35
N ALA A 54 11.58 29.54 -4.18
CA ALA A 54 10.24 30.01 -3.86
C ALA A 54 9.82 31.14 -4.81
N GLY A 55 8.60 31.06 -5.35
CA GLY A 55 8.06 32.03 -6.31
C GLY A 55 8.68 31.96 -7.71
N ALA A 56 9.53 30.97 -8.00
CA ALA A 56 10.09 30.82 -9.33
C ALA A 56 9.02 30.46 -10.37
N CYS A 57 9.08 31.12 -11.53
CA CYS A 57 8.16 30.94 -12.64
C CYS A 57 8.75 29.96 -13.65
N TRP A 58 8.16 28.78 -13.76
CA TRP A 58 8.63 27.70 -14.64
C TRP A 58 7.67 27.42 -15.80
N ASP A 59 6.46 27.96 -15.76
CA ASP A 59 5.31 27.65 -16.62
C ASP A 59 5.02 28.76 -17.66
N GLN A 60 5.99 29.14 -18.50
CA GLN A 60 5.74 30.09 -19.60
C GLN A 60 5.24 29.38 -20.88
N ALA A 61 4.45 30.12 -21.67
CA ALA A 61 3.42 29.70 -22.62
C ALA A 61 3.78 28.65 -23.70
N LYS A 62 5.06 28.33 -23.93
CA LYS A 62 5.45 27.33 -24.95
C LYS A 62 6.47 26.30 -24.48
N GLY A 63 6.94 26.39 -23.22
CA GLY A 63 7.98 25.51 -22.72
C GLY A 63 7.82 25.13 -21.26
N LYS A 64 7.28 23.92 -21.07
CA LYS A 64 7.29 23.19 -19.79
C LYS A 64 8.76 22.89 -19.44
N VAL A 65 9.15 23.14 -18.19
CA VAL A 65 10.48 22.76 -17.70
C VAL A 65 10.59 21.24 -17.60
N ASN A 66 11.71 20.69 -18.03
CA ASN A 66 12.06 19.29 -17.78
C ASN A 66 12.92 19.21 -16.52
N LEU A 67 12.42 18.59 -15.45
CA LEU A 67 13.10 18.31 -14.19
C LEU A 67 13.15 16.78 -13.96
N SER A 68 13.12 15.98 -15.02
CA SER A 68 13.17 14.52 -14.92
C SER A 68 14.46 14.09 -14.23
N GLY A 69 14.37 13.23 -13.22
CA GLY A 69 15.54 12.75 -12.47
C GLY A 69 16.24 13.79 -11.58
N ALA A 70 15.79 15.04 -11.56
CA ALA A 70 16.39 16.09 -10.74
C ALA A 70 16.37 15.75 -9.24
N ASN A 71 17.44 16.12 -8.54
CA ASN A 71 17.52 16.09 -7.09
C ASN A 71 17.00 17.41 -6.51
N LEU A 72 15.75 17.38 -6.07
CA LEU A 72 15.00 18.46 -5.44
C LEU A 72 14.76 18.20 -3.95
N LYS A 73 15.56 17.32 -3.33
CA LYS A 73 15.42 17.00 -1.91
C LYS A 73 15.54 18.29 -1.06
N GLY A 74 14.58 18.49 -0.16
CA GLY A 74 14.53 19.64 0.75
C GLY A 74 14.39 21.02 0.09
N VAL A 75 14.19 21.10 -1.24
CA VAL A 75 14.08 22.37 -1.95
C VAL A 75 12.82 23.10 -1.52
N ASN A 76 12.93 24.41 -1.34
CA ASN A 76 11.79 25.29 -1.14
C ASN A 76 11.26 25.77 -2.50
N LEU A 77 10.11 25.26 -2.92
CA LEU A 77 9.36 25.62 -4.13
C LEU A 77 8.02 26.27 -3.77
N GLN A 78 7.92 26.91 -2.59
CA GLN A 78 6.70 27.58 -2.17
C GLN A 78 6.27 28.62 -3.22
N ARG A 79 4.99 28.63 -3.59
CA ARG A 79 4.42 29.56 -4.59
C ARG A 79 5.09 29.51 -5.97
N ALA A 80 5.84 28.45 -6.27
CA ALA A 80 6.45 28.28 -7.58
C ALA A 80 5.36 27.96 -8.62
N ARG A 81 5.52 28.48 -9.84
CA ARG A 81 4.60 28.21 -10.93
C ARG A 81 5.18 27.12 -11.83
N LEU A 82 4.68 25.90 -11.69
CA LEU A 82 5.22 24.66 -12.27
C LEU A 82 4.17 23.93 -13.13
N SER A 83 3.14 24.64 -13.59
CA SER A 83 2.10 24.10 -14.45
C SER A 83 2.70 23.40 -15.68
N GLY A 84 2.39 22.11 -15.81
CA GLY A 84 2.86 21.24 -16.88
C GLY A 84 4.29 20.76 -16.77
N ALA A 85 5.04 21.11 -15.72
CA ALA A 85 6.42 20.68 -15.52
C ALA A 85 6.56 19.14 -15.53
N ILE A 86 7.71 18.65 -15.98
CA ILE A 86 7.98 17.22 -16.08
C ILE A 86 8.96 16.83 -14.96
N PHE A 87 8.48 16.10 -13.96
CA PHE A 87 9.25 15.65 -12.79
C PHE A 87 9.53 14.14 -12.80
N ARG A 88 9.46 13.47 -13.95
CA ARG A 88 9.52 12.00 -14.00
C ARG A 88 10.75 11.47 -13.26
N LYS A 89 10.53 10.58 -12.29
CA LYS A 89 11.59 9.99 -11.45
C LYS A 89 12.45 10.99 -10.65
N ALA A 90 12.02 12.24 -10.50
CA ALA A 90 12.72 13.21 -9.66
C ALA A 90 12.68 12.80 -8.17
N VAL A 91 13.71 13.20 -7.43
CA VAL A 91 13.81 13.01 -5.98
C VAL A 91 13.43 14.33 -5.31
N MET A 92 12.28 14.38 -4.66
CA MET A 92 11.72 15.57 -4.01
C MET A 92 11.36 15.30 -2.54
N SER A 93 12.08 14.37 -1.89
CA SER A 93 11.87 14.04 -0.49
C SER A 93 12.04 15.28 0.40
N GLY A 94 11.04 15.55 1.24
CA GLY A 94 11.03 16.71 2.14
C GLY A 94 10.97 18.08 1.45
N ALA A 95 10.78 18.16 0.13
CA ALA A 95 10.61 19.42 -0.57
C ALA A 95 9.32 20.13 -0.15
N ASP A 96 9.30 21.46 -0.25
CA ASP A 96 8.15 22.29 0.11
C ASP A 96 7.53 22.96 -1.13
N PHE A 97 6.39 22.45 -1.56
CA PHE A 97 5.58 22.99 -2.67
C PHE A 97 4.37 23.79 -2.15
N THR A 98 4.38 24.26 -0.90
CA THR A 98 3.21 24.96 -0.35
C THR A 98 2.78 26.15 -1.24
N GLU A 99 1.50 26.22 -1.59
CA GLU A 99 0.92 27.22 -2.52
C GLU A 99 1.48 27.19 -3.96
N ALA A 100 2.16 26.12 -4.39
CA ALA A 100 2.66 26.00 -5.76
C ALA A 100 1.56 25.65 -6.78
N GLU A 101 1.77 26.02 -8.04
CA GLU A 101 0.92 25.64 -9.17
C GLU A 101 1.56 24.45 -9.90
N LEU A 102 0.88 23.32 -9.96
CA LEU A 102 1.31 22.04 -10.54
C LEU A 102 0.25 21.48 -11.51
N ASP A 103 -0.66 22.31 -12.01
CA ASP A 103 -1.68 21.91 -12.99
C ASP A 103 -1.03 21.18 -14.18
N ASP A 104 -1.53 19.99 -14.53
CA ASP A 104 -1.03 19.09 -15.58
C ASP A 104 0.46 18.66 -15.46
N ALA A 105 1.07 18.78 -14.27
CA ALA A 105 2.45 18.33 -14.04
C ALA A 105 2.59 16.80 -14.12
N ASP A 106 3.72 16.34 -14.68
CA ASP A 106 4.04 14.93 -14.87
C ASP A 106 5.00 14.43 -13.77
N CYS A 107 4.44 14.00 -12.65
CA CYS A 107 5.13 13.50 -11.46
C CYS A 107 5.23 11.97 -11.42
N ARG A 108 5.26 11.29 -12.57
CA ARG A 108 5.30 9.82 -12.60
C ARG A 108 6.58 9.27 -12.00
N GLY A 109 6.42 8.32 -11.07
CA GLY A 109 7.53 7.64 -10.41
C GLY A 109 8.41 8.55 -9.53
N VAL A 110 7.94 9.74 -9.14
CA VAL A 110 8.69 10.61 -8.22
C VAL A 110 8.87 9.97 -6.85
N ILE A 111 9.94 10.36 -6.16
CA ILE A 111 10.16 10.07 -4.74
C ILE A 111 9.87 11.34 -3.95
N ALA A 112 8.68 11.44 -3.38
CA ALA A 112 8.14 12.60 -2.67
C ALA A 112 7.83 12.29 -1.19
N THR A 113 8.56 11.34 -0.61
CA THR A 113 8.47 10.97 0.81
C THR A 113 8.59 12.21 1.70
N GLY A 114 7.59 12.44 2.55
CA GLY A 114 7.55 13.58 3.48
C GLY A 114 7.48 14.98 2.82
N ALA A 115 7.23 15.07 1.52
CA ALA A 115 7.09 16.36 0.84
C ALA A 115 5.81 17.09 1.27
N LYS A 116 5.81 18.42 1.18
CA LYS A 116 4.67 19.28 1.52
C LYS A 116 4.04 19.82 0.24
N PHE A 117 2.75 19.58 0.07
CA PHE A 117 1.91 20.06 -1.02
C PHE A 117 0.66 20.76 -0.47
N ASN A 118 0.82 21.54 0.60
CA ASN A 118 -0.30 22.25 1.20
C ASN A 118 -0.78 23.36 0.26
N LEU A 119 -2.09 23.54 0.11
CA LEU A 119 -2.67 24.64 -0.69
C LEU A 119 -2.21 24.66 -2.16
N VAL A 120 -1.78 23.51 -2.70
CA VAL A 120 -1.31 23.38 -4.09
C VAL A 120 -2.49 23.35 -5.06
N GLU A 121 -2.35 23.99 -6.22
CA GLU A 121 -3.23 23.79 -7.37
C GLU A 121 -2.60 22.74 -8.30
N ALA A 122 -3.15 21.52 -8.36
CA ALA A 122 -2.57 20.38 -9.09
C ALA A 122 -3.64 19.60 -9.87
N ARG A 123 -4.46 20.32 -10.64
CA ARG A 123 -5.50 19.74 -11.48
C ARG A 123 -4.86 18.92 -12.60
N GLY A 124 -5.33 17.70 -12.84
CA GLY A 124 -4.78 16.83 -13.89
C GLY A 124 -3.38 16.30 -13.62
N VAL A 125 -2.84 16.47 -12.41
CA VAL A 125 -1.49 16.02 -12.05
C VAL A 125 -1.34 14.50 -12.17
N LYS A 126 -0.14 14.04 -12.55
CA LYS A 126 0.15 12.63 -12.81
C LYS A 126 1.14 12.07 -11.79
N PHE A 127 0.66 11.45 -10.72
CA PHE A 127 1.45 10.78 -9.68
C PHE A 127 1.50 9.25 -9.85
N GLN A 128 1.35 8.71 -11.06
CA GLN A 128 1.32 7.25 -11.20
C GLN A 128 2.65 6.62 -10.77
N GLY A 129 2.58 5.62 -9.89
CA GLY A 129 3.75 4.96 -9.30
C GLY A 129 4.61 5.84 -8.38
N ALA A 130 4.12 7.01 -7.95
CA ALA A 130 4.85 7.90 -7.06
C ALA A 130 4.97 7.34 -5.64
N LYS A 131 6.07 7.67 -4.95
CA LYS A 131 6.24 7.40 -3.50
C LYS A 131 5.90 8.66 -2.72
N LEU A 132 4.73 8.70 -2.09
CA LEU A 132 4.19 9.84 -1.33
C LEU A 132 4.09 9.50 0.16
N ASP A 133 4.83 8.51 0.64
CA ASP A 133 4.77 8.06 2.03
C ASP A 133 5.10 9.23 2.99
N GLY A 134 4.23 9.45 3.97
CA GLY A 134 4.35 10.56 4.93
C GLY A 134 4.19 11.97 4.34
N ALA A 135 3.84 12.12 3.06
CA ALA A 135 3.64 13.43 2.44
C ALA A 135 2.38 14.15 2.99
N VAL A 136 2.38 15.48 2.92
CA VAL A 136 1.26 16.32 3.37
C VAL A 136 0.62 17.00 2.16
N LEU A 137 -0.57 16.55 1.78
CA LEU A 137 -1.34 16.97 0.61
C LEU A 137 -2.67 17.59 1.07
N VAL A 138 -2.65 18.57 1.99
CA VAL A 138 -3.87 19.15 2.58
C VAL A 138 -4.29 20.47 1.97
N ASP A 139 -5.59 20.72 1.97
CA ASP A 139 -6.25 21.91 1.42
C ASP A 139 -5.82 22.24 -0.02
N ALA A 140 -5.52 21.21 -0.81
CA ALA A 140 -5.03 21.31 -2.19
C ALA A 140 -6.09 20.89 -3.22
N ASN A 141 -5.89 21.28 -4.48
CA ASN A 141 -6.78 20.94 -5.59
C ASN A 141 -6.17 19.84 -6.45
N TRP A 142 -6.69 18.62 -6.31
CA TRP A 142 -6.24 17.40 -6.98
C TRP A 142 -7.22 16.94 -8.08
N CYS A 143 -8.12 17.81 -8.55
CA CYS A 143 -9.17 17.38 -9.46
C CYS A 143 -8.60 16.77 -10.75
N ASN A 144 -9.18 15.66 -11.22
CA ASN A 144 -8.69 14.86 -12.35
C ASN A 144 -7.23 14.38 -12.20
N GLY A 145 -6.64 14.45 -11.00
CA GLY A 145 -5.31 13.94 -10.73
C GLY A 145 -5.28 12.41 -10.74
N SER A 146 -4.15 11.81 -11.07
CA SER A 146 -4.01 10.35 -11.13
C SER A 146 -2.91 9.88 -10.20
N PHE A 147 -3.30 9.14 -9.18
CA PHE A 147 -2.46 8.54 -8.14
C PHE A 147 -2.26 7.04 -8.36
N VAL A 148 -2.60 6.51 -9.54
CA VAL A 148 -2.55 5.07 -9.84
C VAL A 148 -1.25 4.42 -9.39
N ARG A 149 -1.34 3.36 -8.58
CA ARG A 149 -0.18 2.63 -8.03
C ARG A 149 0.80 3.49 -7.22
N ALA A 150 0.39 4.68 -6.77
CA ALA A 150 1.17 5.47 -5.83
C ALA A 150 1.16 4.85 -4.43
N ASN A 151 2.25 5.02 -3.70
CA ASN A 151 2.31 4.70 -2.28
C ASN A 151 1.85 5.92 -1.47
N LEU A 152 0.73 5.78 -0.76
CA LEU A 152 0.12 6.83 0.07
C LEU A 152 0.16 6.47 1.56
N GLU A 153 1.10 5.61 1.99
CA GLU A 153 1.23 5.21 3.38
C GLU A 153 1.57 6.41 4.28
N GLY A 154 0.74 6.68 5.30
CA GLY A 154 0.96 7.79 6.23
C GLY A 154 0.76 9.19 5.62
N THR A 155 0.23 9.27 4.39
CA THR A 155 -0.04 10.54 3.72
C THR A 155 -1.26 11.23 4.34
N SER A 156 -1.18 12.54 4.54
CA SER A 156 -2.34 13.37 4.88
C SER A 156 -2.92 13.96 3.60
N LEU A 157 -4.04 13.43 3.09
CA LEU A 157 -4.62 13.84 1.82
C LEU A 157 -5.95 14.57 2.05
N ARG A 158 -5.96 15.89 1.86
CA ARG A 158 -7.18 16.70 2.01
C ARG A 158 -7.30 17.74 0.91
N GLY A 159 -8.51 17.96 0.45
CA GLY A 159 -8.82 18.99 -0.55
C GLY A 159 -9.69 18.47 -1.67
N ASN A 160 -9.76 19.17 -2.80
CA ASN A 160 -10.64 18.80 -3.90
C ASN A 160 -10.10 17.60 -4.67
N LEU A 161 -10.80 16.48 -4.64
CA LEU A 161 -10.38 15.22 -5.27
C LEU A 161 -11.35 14.77 -6.38
N SER A 162 -12.17 15.68 -6.93
CA SER A 162 -13.14 15.31 -7.97
C SER A 162 -12.47 14.73 -9.22
N GLY A 163 -12.94 13.58 -9.70
CA GLY A 163 -12.37 12.91 -10.87
C GLY A 163 -10.97 12.34 -10.68
N ALA A 164 -10.42 12.33 -9.45
CA ALA A 164 -9.10 11.78 -9.21
C ALA A 164 -9.09 10.24 -9.21
N ASP A 165 -8.07 9.63 -9.81
CA ASP A 165 -7.93 8.18 -9.97
C ASP A 165 -6.94 7.60 -8.95
N PHE A 166 -7.42 6.64 -8.14
CA PHE A 166 -6.65 5.95 -7.09
C PHE A 166 -6.47 4.45 -7.36
N TRP A 167 -6.55 4.00 -8.62
CA TRP A 167 -6.46 2.57 -8.90
C TRP A 167 -5.11 1.97 -8.47
N GLY A 168 -5.16 0.92 -7.64
CA GLY A 168 -3.98 0.18 -7.19
C GLY A 168 -3.04 0.96 -6.26
N CYS A 169 -3.48 2.08 -5.70
CA CYS A 169 -2.69 2.79 -4.68
C CYS A 169 -2.50 1.94 -3.43
N ASP A 170 -1.31 1.99 -2.84
CA ASP A 170 -1.05 1.41 -1.54
C ASP A 170 -1.57 2.36 -0.46
N VAL A 171 -2.81 2.15 -0.04
CA VAL A 171 -3.43 2.82 1.12
C VAL A 171 -3.43 1.81 2.27
N TYR A 172 -2.28 1.53 2.87
CA TYR A 172 -2.23 0.65 4.03
C TYR A 172 -2.93 1.33 5.22
N LEU A 173 -4.18 0.92 5.46
CA LEU A 173 -4.98 1.20 6.64
C LEU A 173 -4.23 0.77 7.91
N LYS A 174 -3.35 1.62 8.43
CA LYS A 174 -3.23 1.74 9.89
C LYS A 174 -4.50 2.44 10.37
N PRO A 175 -5.10 2.02 11.50
CA PRO A 175 -6.35 2.59 12.01
C PRO A 175 -6.32 4.10 12.32
N TRP A 176 -5.19 4.79 12.08
CA TRP A 176 -4.97 6.21 12.39
C TRP A 176 -4.04 6.93 11.39
N GLY A 177 -3.76 6.38 10.19
CA GLY A 177 -2.60 6.81 9.39
C GLY A 177 -2.85 7.67 8.15
N THR A 178 -3.96 7.48 7.45
CA THR A 178 -4.24 8.20 6.20
C THR A 178 -5.63 8.84 6.31
N THR A 179 -5.67 10.15 6.50
CA THR A 179 -6.91 10.93 6.53
C THR A 179 -7.16 11.43 5.11
N ILE A 180 -8.09 10.78 4.38
CA ILE A 180 -8.58 11.29 3.09
C ILE A 180 -9.86 12.09 3.36
N THR A 181 -9.85 13.40 3.15
CA THR A 181 -11.04 14.27 3.35
C THR A 181 -11.20 15.26 2.20
N GLY A 182 -12.41 15.39 1.63
CA GLY A 182 -12.72 16.42 0.61
C GLY A 182 -13.01 15.94 -0.82
N VAL A 183 -13.28 14.65 -1.06
CA VAL A 183 -13.77 14.22 -2.37
C VAL A 183 -15.23 14.68 -2.57
N PRO A 184 -15.57 15.43 -3.63
CA PRO A 184 -16.96 15.78 -3.92
C PRO A 184 -17.81 14.56 -4.32
N ASP A 185 -17.18 13.45 -4.70
CA ASP A 185 -17.85 12.22 -5.15
C ASP A 185 -17.30 10.92 -4.53
N ILE A 186 -16.54 10.99 -3.43
CA ILE A 186 -16.23 9.82 -2.58
C ILE A 186 -16.28 10.26 -1.10
N PRO A 187 -17.41 10.11 -0.41
CA PRO A 187 -17.50 10.50 0.98
C PRO A 187 -16.82 9.44 1.84
N VAL A 188 -15.56 9.65 2.24
CA VAL A 188 -14.93 8.84 3.30
C VAL A 188 -15.22 9.51 4.65
N THR A 189 -16.45 9.28 5.11
CA THR A 189 -16.89 8.88 6.46
C THR A 189 -18.34 9.27 6.54
N TYR A 190 -19.19 8.39 6.04
CA TYR A 190 -20.59 8.44 6.40
C TYR A 190 -20.69 8.24 7.92
N PRO A 191 -21.43 9.11 8.64
CA PRO A 191 -22.04 8.71 9.90
C PRO A 191 -22.77 7.37 9.66
N ILE A 192 -22.82 6.53 10.70
CA ILE A 192 -23.35 5.16 10.67
C ILE A 192 -24.76 5.06 10.05
N ASP A 193 -25.46 6.19 9.87
CA ASP A 193 -26.86 6.31 9.46
C ASP A 193 -27.10 6.88 8.04
N THR A 194 -26.14 6.80 7.11
CA THR A 194 -26.36 7.44 5.80
C THR A 194 -27.27 6.62 4.87
N PRO A 195 -28.32 7.21 4.26
CA PRO A 195 -29.27 6.47 3.42
C PRO A 195 -28.61 5.82 2.20
N VAL A 196 -28.97 4.56 1.94
CA VAL A 196 -28.46 3.69 0.85
C VAL A 196 -28.54 4.36 -0.53
N GLU A 197 -29.48 5.28 -0.72
CA GLU A 197 -29.70 6.03 -1.96
C GLU A 197 -28.50 6.92 -2.36
N SER A 198 -27.72 7.40 -1.38
CA SER A 198 -26.53 8.26 -1.61
C SER A 198 -25.32 7.54 -2.20
N ILE A 199 -25.36 6.20 -2.25
CA ILE A 199 -24.26 5.32 -2.67
C ILE A 199 -24.45 4.84 -4.14
N LEU A 200 -25.62 5.09 -4.73
CA LEU A 200 -26.01 4.62 -6.06
C LEU A 200 -25.36 5.36 -7.24
N GLY A 201 -24.69 6.49 -7.01
CA GLY A 201 -23.98 7.27 -8.03
C GLY A 201 -22.52 6.85 -8.27
N LEU A 202 -21.94 6.05 -7.35
CA LEU A 202 -20.57 5.56 -7.45
C LEU A 202 -20.46 4.44 -8.48
N ASP A 203 -19.30 4.34 -9.15
CA ASP A 203 -19.00 3.16 -9.95
C ASP A 203 -19.05 1.90 -9.05
N PRO A 204 -19.36 0.72 -9.61
CA PRO A 204 -19.61 -0.49 -8.82
C PRO A 204 -18.44 -0.88 -7.90
N HIS A 205 -17.21 -0.57 -8.29
CA HIS A 205 -16.02 -0.91 -7.52
C HIS A 205 -15.86 0.03 -6.32
N THR A 206 -15.95 1.34 -6.54
CA THR A 206 -15.85 2.35 -5.47
C THR A 206 -17.00 2.23 -4.47
N ARG A 207 -18.21 1.97 -4.96
CA ARG A 207 -19.40 1.69 -4.15
C ARG A 207 -19.14 0.60 -3.11
N ARG A 208 -18.48 -0.47 -3.56
CA ARG A 208 -18.18 -1.62 -2.73
C ARG A 208 -17.05 -1.38 -1.74
N MET A 209 -15.99 -0.67 -2.14
CA MET A 209 -14.90 -0.32 -1.22
C MET A 209 -15.39 0.58 -0.07
N VAL A 210 -16.26 1.55 -0.39
CA VAL A 210 -16.89 2.41 0.62
C VAL A 210 -17.79 1.58 1.55
N ALA A 211 -18.61 0.70 0.99
CA ALA A 211 -19.46 -0.20 1.77
C ALA A 211 -18.64 -1.14 2.70
N GLU A 212 -17.55 -1.71 2.20
CA GLU A 212 -16.65 -2.59 2.97
C GLU A 212 -15.91 -1.83 4.08
N GLY A 213 -15.41 -0.62 3.81
CA GLY A 213 -14.75 0.23 4.81
C GLY A 213 -15.69 0.71 5.93
N VAL A 214 -16.91 1.12 5.58
CA VAL A 214 -17.96 1.49 6.54
C VAL A 214 -18.38 0.28 7.37
N TYR A 215 -18.51 -0.88 6.75
CA TYR A 215 -18.84 -2.14 7.43
C TYR A 215 -17.80 -2.52 8.49
N ILE A 216 -16.50 -2.47 8.16
CA ILE A 216 -15.42 -2.83 9.11
C ILE A 216 -15.37 -1.85 10.28
N LYS A 217 -15.55 -0.54 10.04
CA LYS A 217 -15.61 0.47 11.10
C LYS A 217 -16.82 0.24 12.02
N SER A 218 -17.99 0.00 11.44
CA SER A 218 -19.21 -0.29 12.18
C SER A 218 -19.11 -1.57 13.03
N LEU A 219 -18.45 -2.61 12.51
CA LEU A 219 -18.12 -3.80 13.29
C LEU A 219 -17.18 -3.48 14.44
N TRP A 220 -16.13 -2.69 14.20
CA TRP A 220 -15.14 -2.31 15.21
C TRP A 220 -15.74 -1.52 16.37
N ASP A 221 -16.59 -0.54 16.06
CA ASP A 221 -17.21 0.33 17.06
C ASP A 221 -18.17 -0.45 17.96
N ARG A 222 -18.89 -1.42 17.39
CA ARG A 222 -19.79 -2.33 18.12
C ARG A 222 -19.09 -3.54 18.73
N ALA A 223 -17.82 -3.79 18.39
CA ALA A 223 -17.09 -4.95 18.86
C ALA A 223 -16.65 -4.78 20.32
N THR A 224 -16.80 -5.87 21.07
CA THR A 224 -16.18 -6.04 22.39
C THR A 224 -14.65 -6.03 22.28
N VAL A 225 -13.95 -5.95 23.41
CA VAL A 225 -12.47 -6.04 23.44
C VAL A 225 -11.97 -7.28 22.69
N PHE A 226 -12.63 -8.42 22.89
CA PHE A 226 -12.31 -9.67 22.19
C PHE A 226 -12.65 -9.60 20.69
N GLY A 227 -13.78 -8.99 20.32
CA GLY A 227 -14.13 -8.76 18.92
C GLY A 227 -13.10 -7.89 18.20
N ARG A 228 -12.62 -6.83 18.85
CA ARG A 228 -11.56 -5.95 18.32
C ARG A 228 -10.23 -6.69 18.14
N PHE A 229 -9.90 -7.57 19.07
CA PHE A 229 -8.75 -8.46 18.92
C PHE A 229 -8.90 -9.36 17.68
N GLY A 230 -10.06 -10.00 17.51
CA GLY A 230 -10.37 -10.80 16.32
C GLY A 230 -10.28 -10.01 15.01
N LEU A 231 -10.83 -8.79 14.98
CA LEU A 231 -10.76 -7.89 13.84
C LEU A 231 -9.31 -7.49 13.49
N ARG A 232 -8.45 -7.25 14.50
CA ARG A 232 -7.01 -7.00 14.25
C ARG A 232 -6.34 -8.22 13.65
N LEU A 233 -6.60 -9.39 14.20
CA LEU A 233 -6.03 -10.64 13.70
C LEU A 233 -6.46 -10.88 12.25
N TRP A 234 -7.73 -10.65 11.92
CA TRP A 234 -8.27 -10.77 10.57
C TRP A 234 -7.62 -9.78 9.58
N GLY A 235 -7.41 -8.53 10.01
CA GLY A 235 -6.70 -7.51 9.22
C GLY A 235 -5.24 -7.85 8.94
N ILE A 236 -4.52 -8.33 9.96
CA ILE A 236 -3.10 -8.72 9.81
C ILE A 236 -2.95 -9.92 8.89
N THR A 237 -3.77 -10.96 9.11
CA THR A 237 -3.62 -12.26 8.46
C THR A 237 -4.04 -12.23 6.99
N CYS A 238 -5.14 -11.57 6.64
CA CYS A 238 -5.63 -11.57 5.25
C CYS A 238 -6.10 -10.21 4.73
N GLY A 239 -5.84 -9.13 5.46
CA GLY A 239 -6.27 -7.78 5.06
C GLY A 239 -7.79 -7.66 4.98
N TYR A 240 -8.51 -8.23 5.95
CA TYR A 240 -9.99 -8.25 5.96
C TYR A 240 -10.59 -8.96 4.74
N GLY A 241 -9.97 -10.07 4.30
CA GLY A 241 -10.43 -10.86 3.15
C GLY A 241 -9.97 -10.33 1.79
N GLN A 242 -9.06 -9.37 1.75
CA GLN A 242 -8.63 -8.72 0.49
C GLN A 242 -7.36 -9.36 -0.11
N SER A 243 -6.50 -9.96 0.72
CA SER A 243 -5.17 -10.38 0.30
C SER A 243 -4.93 -11.87 0.51
N LEU A 244 -4.96 -12.61 -0.60
CA LEU A 244 -4.59 -14.03 -0.64
C LEU A 244 -3.10 -14.23 -0.32
N SER A 245 -2.23 -13.34 -0.80
CA SER A 245 -0.78 -13.45 -0.54
C SER A 245 -0.45 -13.30 0.95
N ARG A 246 -1.06 -12.33 1.65
CA ARG A 246 -0.90 -12.20 3.10
C ARG A 246 -1.42 -13.43 3.84
N TRP A 247 -2.56 -13.95 3.43
CA TRP A 247 -3.13 -15.16 4.03
C TRP A 247 -2.20 -16.37 3.88
N ILE A 248 -1.62 -16.57 2.70
CA ILE A 248 -0.64 -17.65 2.46
C ILE A 248 0.57 -17.47 3.38
N VAL A 249 1.16 -16.27 3.42
CA VAL A 249 2.33 -15.98 4.25
C VAL A 249 2.05 -16.28 5.72
N TRP A 250 0.94 -15.78 6.27
CA TRP A 250 0.60 -16.00 7.68
C TRP A 250 0.23 -17.45 7.98
N SER A 251 -0.39 -18.16 7.04
CA SER A 251 -0.66 -19.59 7.19
C SER A 251 0.64 -20.39 7.28
N LEU A 252 1.63 -20.08 6.42
CA LEU A 252 2.95 -20.72 6.47
C LEU A 252 3.70 -20.40 7.77
N VAL A 253 3.67 -19.14 8.21
CA VAL A 253 4.27 -18.73 9.49
C VAL A 253 3.64 -19.50 10.65
N PHE A 254 2.31 -19.62 10.68
CA PHE A 254 1.63 -20.35 11.74
C PHE A 254 1.98 -21.83 11.72
N VAL A 255 1.99 -22.46 10.54
CA VAL A 255 2.38 -23.86 10.39
C VAL A 255 3.77 -24.10 11.01
N LEU A 256 4.75 -23.28 10.64
CA LEU A 256 6.11 -23.39 11.17
C LEU A 256 6.18 -23.20 12.68
N LEU A 257 5.54 -22.16 13.21
CA LEU A 257 5.51 -21.89 14.65
C LEU A 257 4.86 -23.03 15.43
N ALA A 258 3.77 -23.58 14.90
CA ALA A 258 3.06 -24.64 15.57
C ALA A 258 3.88 -25.94 15.56
N SER A 259 4.52 -26.29 14.44
CA SER A 259 5.40 -27.46 14.37
C SER A 259 6.59 -27.38 15.34
N ILE A 260 7.16 -26.18 15.57
CA ILE A 260 8.24 -25.99 16.57
C ILE A 260 7.78 -26.37 17.99
N VAL A 261 6.54 -26.03 18.33
CA VAL A 261 5.95 -26.36 19.64
C VAL A 261 5.60 -27.84 19.74
N GLU A 262 5.05 -28.42 18.67
CA GLU A 262 4.61 -29.83 18.65
C GLU A 262 5.75 -30.82 18.89
N VAL A 263 6.96 -30.56 18.38
CA VAL A 263 8.16 -31.39 18.64
C VAL A 263 8.50 -31.49 20.14
N ARG A 264 8.00 -30.55 20.97
CA ARG A 264 8.21 -30.56 22.43
C ARG A 264 7.12 -31.30 23.20
N ILE A 265 6.00 -31.63 22.56
CA ILE A 265 4.82 -32.24 23.17
C ILE A 265 4.83 -33.74 22.92
N LYS A 266 4.55 -34.53 23.97
CA LYS A 266 4.34 -35.97 23.81
C LYS A 266 2.96 -36.22 23.21
N MET A 267 2.91 -36.94 22.10
CA MET A 267 1.68 -37.30 21.41
C MET A 267 1.62 -38.80 21.18
N ASN A 268 0.41 -39.33 21.04
CA ASN A 268 0.17 -40.71 20.72
C ASN A 268 -0.20 -40.81 19.23
N PHE A 269 0.63 -41.49 18.45
CA PHE A 269 0.40 -41.67 17.01
C PHE A 269 -0.26 -43.03 16.80
N ALA A 270 -1.49 -43.05 16.28
CA ALA A 270 -2.25 -44.29 16.08
C ALA A 270 -1.59 -45.26 15.09
N ASN A 271 -0.67 -44.79 14.24
CA ASN A 271 -0.14 -45.56 13.11
C ASN A 271 1.18 -46.32 13.36
N HIS A 272 1.70 -46.39 14.59
CA HIS A 272 2.81 -47.32 14.87
C HIS A 272 2.27 -48.70 15.27
N HIS A 273 1.95 -49.53 14.27
CA HIS A 273 1.76 -50.96 14.47
C HIS A 273 3.07 -51.57 14.97
N ILE A 274 3.18 -51.82 16.26
CA ILE A 274 4.16 -52.77 16.78
C ILE A 274 3.37 -54.05 17.02
N VAL A 275 3.47 -55.01 16.10
CA VAL A 275 2.96 -56.36 16.32
C VAL A 275 3.86 -56.99 17.37
N ARG A 276 3.36 -57.10 18.60
CA ARG A 276 4.03 -57.89 19.63
C ARG A 276 3.57 -59.34 19.44
N THR A 277 4.44 -60.17 18.88
CA THR A 277 4.21 -61.62 18.83
C THR A 277 4.59 -62.19 20.20
N ASP A 278 3.67 -62.13 21.16
CA ASP A 278 3.79 -62.96 22.35
C ASP A 278 3.55 -64.41 21.91
N GLY A 279 4.38 -65.33 22.40
CA GLY A 279 4.58 -66.69 21.87
C GLY A 279 3.40 -67.67 21.99
N ASP A 280 2.16 -67.19 21.99
CA ASP A 280 0.97 -68.03 21.85
C ASP A 280 -0.04 -67.35 20.94
N ALA A 281 -0.50 -68.07 19.92
CA ALA A 281 -1.26 -67.52 18.81
C ALA A 281 -2.63 -67.01 19.28
N THR A 282 -2.94 -65.74 18.93
CA THR A 282 -4.26 -65.16 18.52
C THR A 282 -4.61 -63.76 19.05
N THR A 283 -3.75 -63.07 19.80
CA THR A 283 -4.00 -61.66 20.20
C THR A 283 -2.98 -60.69 19.62
N GLU A 284 -3.32 -60.06 18.48
CA GLU A 284 -2.67 -58.82 18.05
C GLU A 284 -3.08 -57.69 19.00
N THR A 285 -2.17 -57.26 19.88
CA THR A 285 -2.39 -56.05 20.68
C THR A 285 -1.80 -54.85 19.96
N VAL A 286 -2.67 -53.96 19.46
CA VAL A 286 -2.26 -52.68 18.88
C VAL A 286 -1.77 -51.77 20.02
N VAL A 287 -0.45 -51.65 20.18
CA VAL A 287 0.14 -50.75 21.20
C VAL A 287 0.44 -49.41 20.56
N SER A 288 -0.33 -48.39 20.93
CA SER A 288 -0.10 -47.02 20.51
C SER A 288 1.20 -46.46 21.12
N ARG A 289 2.12 -45.93 20.31
CA ARG A 289 3.42 -45.42 20.77
C ARG A 289 3.30 -43.94 21.20
N ILE A 290 3.60 -43.69 22.47
CA ILE A 290 3.73 -42.32 23.02
C ILE A 290 5.16 -41.83 22.75
N ASP A 291 5.32 -40.89 21.82
CA ASP A 291 6.63 -40.31 21.50
C ASP A 291 6.51 -38.81 21.16
N ARG A 292 7.65 -38.13 21.03
CA ARG A 292 7.71 -36.79 20.45
C ARG A 292 7.81 -36.91 18.93
N PRO A 293 7.01 -36.15 18.14
CA PRO A 293 7.17 -36.16 16.69
C PRO A 293 8.53 -35.58 16.29
N ASP A 294 9.11 -36.16 15.25
CA ASP A 294 10.15 -35.49 14.46
C ASP A 294 9.57 -34.25 13.77
N PHE A 295 10.40 -33.28 13.42
CA PHE A 295 9.94 -32.00 12.87
C PHE A 295 9.12 -32.16 11.58
N GLU A 296 9.48 -33.11 10.71
CA GLU A 296 8.73 -33.44 9.50
C GLU A 296 7.30 -33.91 9.81
N LYS A 297 7.15 -34.81 10.81
CA LYS A 297 5.84 -35.30 11.26
C LYS A 297 5.01 -34.19 11.88
N ALA A 298 5.64 -33.27 12.61
CA ALA A 298 4.98 -32.09 13.17
C ALA A 298 4.47 -31.14 12.08
N ILE A 299 5.25 -30.90 11.02
CA ILE A 299 4.81 -30.10 9.87
C ILE A 299 3.62 -30.76 9.17
N TYR A 300 3.74 -32.04 8.83
CA TYR A 300 2.67 -32.78 8.16
C TYR A 300 1.38 -32.74 8.99
N HIS A 301 1.48 -33.02 10.29
CA HIS A 301 0.36 -32.96 11.22
C HIS A 301 -0.27 -31.57 11.24
N THR A 302 0.52 -30.52 11.42
CA THR A 302 0.03 -29.14 11.48
C THR A 302 -0.71 -28.77 10.19
N ILE A 303 -0.17 -29.12 9.01
CA ILE A 303 -0.81 -28.86 7.71
C ILE A 303 -2.13 -29.61 7.60
N VAL A 304 -2.15 -30.90 7.94
CA VAL A 304 -3.38 -31.72 7.87
C VAL A 304 -4.44 -31.18 8.82
N THR A 305 -4.09 -30.85 10.06
CA THR A 305 -5.04 -30.25 11.02
C THR A 305 -5.60 -28.92 10.50
N PHE A 306 -4.78 -28.11 9.84
CA PHE A 306 -5.21 -26.85 9.22
C PHE A 306 -6.12 -27.04 8.01
N ALA A 307 -5.80 -28.00 7.14
CA ALA A 307 -6.47 -28.20 5.86
C ALA A 307 -7.75 -29.03 5.98
N THR A 308 -7.76 -30.01 6.87
CA THR A 308 -8.85 -31.01 6.99
C THR A 308 -9.77 -30.75 8.18
N LEU A 309 -9.42 -29.81 9.07
CA LEU A 309 -10.10 -29.56 10.35
C LEU A 309 -10.28 -30.84 11.20
N GLY A 310 -9.51 -31.88 10.90
CA GLY A 310 -9.61 -33.20 11.47
C GLY A 310 -8.40 -33.49 12.36
N TYR A 311 -8.68 -34.21 13.44
CA TYR A 311 -7.69 -34.65 14.42
C TYR A 311 -7.61 -36.19 14.41
N GLY A 312 -7.52 -36.76 13.21
CA GLY A 312 -7.90 -38.16 12.94
C GLY A 312 -7.01 -39.23 13.58
N ASP A 313 -5.69 -39.00 13.67
CA ASP A 313 -4.74 -40.10 13.92
C ASP A 313 -3.76 -39.86 15.08
N ILE A 314 -3.83 -38.70 15.73
CA ILE A 314 -2.88 -38.28 16.77
C ILE A 314 -3.67 -37.86 17.99
N THR A 315 -3.28 -38.28 19.20
CA THR A 315 -3.95 -37.86 20.45
C THR A 315 -2.94 -37.35 21.48
N PRO A 316 -3.15 -36.16 22.07
CA PRO A 316 -2.22 -35.60 23.03
C PRO A 316 -2.41 -36.29 24.39
N VAL A 317 -1.32 -36.83 24.93
CA VAL A 317 -1.35 -37.55 26.22
C VAL A 317 -1.28 -36.61 27.42
N THR A 318 -0.66 -35.45 27.27
CA THR A 318 -0.52 -34.46 28.34
C THR A 318 -1.65 -33.43 28.32
N PHE A 319 -1.97 -32.86 29.49
CA PHE A 319 -2.90 -31.73 29.59
C PHE A 319 -2.45 -30.56 28.71
N ALA A 320 -1.16 -30.21 28.75
CA ALA A 320 -0.58 -29.17 27.90
C ALA A 320 -0.74 -29.46 26.41
N GLY A 321 -0.57 -30.72 25.99
CA GLY A 321 -0.80 -31.14 24.61
C GLY A 321 -2.26 -31.02 24.19
N ARG A 322 -3.21 -31.35 25.06
CA ARG A 322 -4.65 -31.17 24.80
C ARG A 322 -5.00 -29.71 24.58
N VAL A 323 -4.50 -28.82 25.45
CA VAL A 323 -4.69 -27.37 25.32
C VAL A 323 -4.07 -26.85 24.03
N TRP A 324 -2.86 -27.28 23.70
CA TRP A 324 -2.17 -26.89 22.48
C TRP A 324 -2.96 -27.27 21.22
N VAL A 325 -3.44 -28.51 21.15
CA VAL A 325 -4.26 -29.00 20.03
C VAL A 325 -5.51 -28.16 19.85
N ILE A 326 -6.21 -27.82 20.93
CA ILE A 326 -7.38 -26.94 20.87
C ILE A 326 -7.01 -25.59 20.25
N ILE A 327 -5.87 -25.00 20.66
CA ILE A 327 -5.39 -23.73 20.09
C ILE A 327 -5.14 -23.85 18.58
N VAL A 328 -4.40 -24.89 18.16
CA VAL A 328 -4.07 -25.14 16.74
C VAL A 328 -5.34 -25.30 15.90
N VAL A 329 -6.33 -26.05 16.40
CA VAL A 329 -7.63 -26.22 15.74
C VAL A 329 -8.39 -24.90 15.65
N CYS A 330 -8.48 -24.13 16.74
CA CYS A 330 -9.13 -22.81 16.73
C CYS A 330 -8.49 -21.87 15.70
N VAL A 331 -7.15 -21.85 15.61
CA VAL A 331 -6.46 -21.03 14.62
C VAL A 331 -6.70 -21.55 13.20
N GLY A 332 -6.76 -22.87 12.99
CA GLY A 332 -7.16 -23.48 11.73
C GLY A 332 -8.52 -22.99 11.25
N TYR A 333 -9.53 -22.96 12.14
CA TYR A 333 -10.85 -22.40 11.83
C TYR A 333 -10.82 -20.91 11.50
N ILE A 334 -10.00 -20.11 12.20
CA ILE A 334 -9.84 -18.68 11.90
C ILE A 334 -9.21 -18.49 10.51
N MET A 335 -8.18 -19.28 10.18
CA MET A 335 -7.53 -19.22 8.86
C MET A 335 -8.48 -19.68 7.75
N LEU A 336 -9.24 -20.75 7.96
CA LEU A 336 -10.26 -21.18 7.01
C LEU A 336 -11.33 -20.08 6.82
N GLY A 337 -11.80 -19.46 7.89
CA GLY A 337 -12.72 -18.32 7.82
C GLY A 337 -12.13 -17.16 7.01
N GLY A 338 -10.84 -16.88 7.19
CA GLY A 338 -10.10 -15.92 6.36
C GLY A 338 -10.09 -16.30 4.88
N LEU A 339 -9.84 -17.57 4.56
CA LEU A 339 -9.82 -18.07 3.18
C LEU A 339 -11.21 -18.00 2.52
N VAL A 340 -12.26 -18.44 3.23
CA VAL A 340 -13.65 -18.34 2.79
C VAL A 340 -14.04 -16.88 2.59
N SER A 341 -13.62 -15.98 3.49
CA SER A 341 -13.83 -14.54 3.34
C SER A 341 -13.17 -14.00 2.05
N ILE A 342 -11.94 -14.43 1.73
CA ILE A 342 -11.27 -14.03 0.47
C ILE A 342 -12.05 -14.53 -0.74
N PHE A 343 -12.50 -15.78 -0.74
CA PHE A 343 -13.26 -16.34 -1.84
C PHE A 343 -14.63 -15.68 -1.99
N ALA A 344 -15.35 -15.42 -0.89
CA ALA A 344 -16.61 -14.70 -0.90
C ALA A 344 -16.44 -13.29 -1.50
N THR A 345 -15.38 -12.57 -1.09
CA THR A 345 -15.06 -11.27 -1.67
C THR A 345 -14.75 -11.37 -3.16
N LYS A 346 -13.94 -12.34 -3.59
CA LYS A 346 -13.59 -12.53 -5.01
C LYS A 346 -14.76 -13.00 -5.88
N LEU A 347 -15.58 -13.93 -5.41
CA LEU A 347 -16.76 -14.42 -6.13
C LEU A 347 -17.81 -13.32 -6.27
N GLY A 348 -18.04 -12.54 -5.21
CA GLY A 348 -18.93 -11.40 -5.30
C GLY A 348 -18.44 -10.32 -6.26
N ARG A 349 -17.18 -10.34 -6.75
CA ARG A 349 -16.66 -9.41 -7.78
C ARG A 349 -16.98 -9.85 -9.20
N LEU A 350 -17.34 -11.12 -9.40
CA LEU A 350 -17.66 -11.71 -10.71
C LEU A 350 -19.16 -11.65 -11.04
N SER A 351 -20.00 -11.40 -10.03
CA SER A 351 -21.44 -11.06 -10.14
C SER A 351 -21.63 -9.56 -10.18
#